data_AF-A0A3S5A0F7-F1
#
_entry.id   AF-A0A3S5A0F7-F1
#
_cell.length_a   1.000
_cell.length_b   1.000
_cell.length_c   1.000
_cell.angle_alpha   90.00
_cell.angle_beta   90.00
_cell.angle_gamma   90.00
#
_symmetry.space_group_name_H-M   'P 1'
#
loop_
_entity.id
_entity.type
_entity.pdbx_description
1 polymer ?
#
loop_
_entity_poly.entity_id
_entity_poly.type
_entity_poly.pdbx_seq_one_letter_code
_entity_poly.pdbx_strand_id
1 'polypeptide(L)'
;MRATNGPDPEGFRLELVTGYRHETPYLADASEYTNNYVSPFQCIKMGIASRGFLEGNCLVLFPESVATAQKIDKQAFALFFFSKFFDIYNEQTIVEAERLLGRDSKFLFGQLSSRNLSKDDVYDVRCLWGYYHDYAHHTGPRPLDKNLYIKLNWFAGLLEETKVDLITVRIMLQNHPKFWKEISEFVLLERIFRYPKGSDQYMTFDAGTGILLFEILMRNKALIETGRGYLQFDLERLKQVISLIIVDIEALEALDDDAYLAGAKDYIQNNLGKPKTPKSRFNFSTSYYARRVIGGLNH
;
A
#
# COMPACT_ATOMS: atom_id res chain seq x y z
N MET A 1 -1.10 23.00 -2.28
CA MET A 1 -0.50 21.79 -2.90
C MET A 1 -1.46 21.30 -3.98
N ARG A 2 -0.96 20.78 -5.10
CA ARG A 2 -1.82 20.04 -6.04
C ARG A 2 -1.89 18.60 -5.54
N ALA A 3 -3.09 18.05 -5.39
CA ALA A 3 -3.22 16.63 -5.12
C ALA A 3 -2.83 15.89 -6.41
N THR A 4 -1.83 15.01 -6.35
CA THR A 4 -1.35 14.24 -7.52
C THR A 4 -2.47 13.50 -8.25
N ASN A 5 -3.55 13.16 -7.53
CA ASN A 5 -4.72 12.42 -8.05
C ASN A 5 -6.07 12.87 -7.42
N GLY A 6 -6.15 14.11 -6.92
CA GLY A 6 -7.36 14.65 -6.29
C GLY A 6 -8.13 15.62 -7.19
N PRO A 7 -9.32 16.11 -6.76
CA PRO A 7 -10.03 17.16 -7.48
C PRO A 7 -9.17 18.42 -7.61
N ASP A 8 -9.53 19.27 -8.58
CA ASP A 8 -8.89 20.57 -8.76
C ASP A 8 -8.98 21.40 -7.46
N PRO A 9 -7.94 22.17 -7.11
CA PRO A 9 -7.92 22.94 -5.87
C PRO A 9 -8.98 24.06 -5.89
N GLU A 10 -9.90 24.04 -4.91
CA GLU A 10 -10.84 25.14 -4.64
C GLU A 10 -10.17 26.19 -3.73
N GLY A 11 -9.34 27.04 -4.34
CA GLY A 11 -8.71 28.18 -3.68
C GLY A 11 -7.38 27.86 -2.96
N PHE A 12 -6.97 28.77 -2.07
CA PHE A 12 -5.69 28.70 -1.37
C PHE A 12 -5.93 28.58 0.15
N ARG A 13 -5.26 27.61 0.77
CA ARG A 13 -5.23 27.44 2.23
C ARG A 13 -3.77 27.33 2.68
N LEU A 14 -3.45 27.97 3.81
CA LEU A 14 -2.18 27.81 4.48
C LEU A 14 -2.35 26.77 5.59
N GLU A 15 -1.66 25.64 5.45
CA GLU A 15 -1.51 24.63 6.50
C GLU A 15 -0.06 24.67 6.97
N LEU A 16 0.16 24.63 8.28
CA LEU A 16 1.48 24.62 8.89
C LEU A 16 1.70 23.28 9.58
N VAL A 17 2.89 22.73 9.47
CA VAL A 17 3.31 21.53 10.21
C VAL A 17 4.73 21.71 10.68
N THR A 18 4.98 21.38 11.94
CA THR A 18 6.32 21.23 12.51
C THR A 18 6.59 19.74 12.69
N GLY A 19 7.85 19.36 12.66
CA GLY A 19 8.28 17.98 12.88
C GLY A 19 9.79 17.92 12.93
N TYR A 20 10.31 16.80 13.39
CA TYR A 20 11.74 16.54 13.41
C TYR A 20 12.02 15.18 12.79
N ARG A 21 13.18 15.08 12.14
CA ARG A 21 13.69 13.83 11.61
C ARG A 21 14.01 12.89 12.77
N HIS A 22 13.50 11.67 12.69
CA HIS A 22 13.73 10.64 13.69
C HIS A 22 13.76 9.27 13.00
N GLU A 23 14.95 8.81 12.66
CA GLU A 23 15.12 7.47 12.10
C GLU A 23 15.03 6.42 13.22
N THR A 24 14.38 5.29 12.92
CA THR A 24 14.36 4.17 13.86
C THR A 24 15.75 3.52 13.95
N PRO A 25 16.23 3.12 15.15
CA PRO A 25 17.52 2.46 15.28
C PRO A 25 17.61 1.13 14.51
N TYR A 26 16.46 0.51 14.21
CA TYR A 26 16.39 -0.77 13.49
C TYR A 26 16.73 -0.68 12.00
N LEU A 27 16.87 0.52 11.41
CA LEU A 27 17.25 0.66 10.00
C LEU A 27 18.67 0.15 9.72
N ALA A 28 19.57 0.19 10.71
CA ALA A 28 20.93 -0.33 10.54
C ALA A 28 20.92 -1.80 10.13
N ASP A 29 20.10 -2.61 10.80
CA ASP A 29 19.97 -4.05 10.55
C ASP A 29 19.14 -4.34 9.28
N ALA A 30 18.21 -3.44 8.92
CA ALA A 30 17.37 -3.62 7.73
C ALA A 30 18.17 -3.71 6.43
N SER A 31 19.35 -3.07 6.39
CA SER A 31 20.25 -3.05 5.24
C SER A 31 20.82 -4.42 4.85
N GLU A 32 20.83 -5.38 5.78
CA GLU A 32 21.27 -6.77 5.58
C GLU A 32 20.48 -7.47 4.47
N TYR A 33 19.19 -7.14 4.34
CA TYR A 33 18.26 -7.81 3.42
C TYR A 33 17.99 -7.03 2.13
N THR A 34 18.63 -5.87 1.96
CA THR A 34 18.31 -4.90 0.89
C THR A 34 19.54 -4.48 0.08
N ASN A 35 20.59 -5.29 0.06
CA ASN A 35 21.85 -4.98 -0.65
C ASN A 35 22.46 -3.63 -0.23
N ASN A 36 22.43 -3.30 1.06
CA ASN A 36 22.90 -2.03 1.60
C ASN A 36 22.21 -0.80 0.99
N TYR A 37 20.90 -0.91 0.71
CA TYR A 37 20.11 0.19 0.19
C TYR A 37 20.13 1.40 1.13
N VAL A 38 20.26 2.60 0.56
CA VAL A 38 20.20 3.86 1.29
C VAL A 38 18.98 4.62 0.79
N SER A 39 17.99 4.76 1.66
CA SER A 39 16.75 5.45 1.29
C SER A 39 16.95 6.97 1.20
N PRO A 40 16.38 7.63 0.18
CA PRO A 40 16.35 9.08 0.07
C PRO A 40 15.25 9.74 0.92
N PHE A 41 14.35 8.98 1.57
CA PHE A 41 13.30 9.56 2.40
C PHE A 41 13.73 9.77 3.86
N GLN A 42 12.96 10.57 4.58
CA GLN A 42 13.15 10.86 6.00
C GLN A 42 11.92 10.50 6.80
N CYS A 43 12.12 9.78 7.91
CA CYS A 43 11.08 9.51 8.89
C CYS A 43 10.86 10.74 9.76
N ILE A 44 9.63 11.27 9.82
CA ILE A 44 9.30 12.47 10.57
C ILE A 44 8.38 12.14 11.74
N LYS A 45 8.79 12.49 12.96
CA LYS A 45 7.87 12.62 14.10
C LYS A 45 7.23 14.00 14.02
N MET A 46 5.92 14.01 13.80
CA MET A 46 5.14 15.24 13.67
C MET A 46 5.01 15.94 15.03
N GLY A 47 5.20 17.26 15.02
CA GLY A 47 4.95 18.15 16.14
C GLY A 47 3.58 18.81 16.04
N ILE A 48 3.53 20.12 16.29
CA ILE A 48 2.31 20.93 16.11
C ILE A 48 2.00 21.03 14.62
N ALA A 49 0.74 20.81 14.26
CA ALA A 49 0.27 20.96 12.91
C ALA A 49 -1.14 21.56 12.86
N SER A 50 -1.45 22.24 11.76
CA SER A 50 -2.78 22.72 11.45
C SER A 50 -3.77 21.55 11.30
N ARG A 51 -5.06 21.84 11.51
CA ARG A 51 -6.13 20.84 11.54
C ARG A 51 -6.17 19.99 10.27
N GLY A 52 -6.00 20.59 9.09
CA GLY A 52 -6.03 19.86 7.82
C GLY A 52 -4.87 18.87 7.70
N PHE A 53 -3.72 19.17 8.30
CA PHE A 53 -2.58 18.25 8.35
C PHE A 53 -2.77 17.13 9.39
N LEU A 54 -3.35 17.43 10.55
CA LEU A 54 -3.63 16.45 11.60
C LEU A 54 -4.68 15.42 11.16
N GLU A 55 -5.83 15.91 10.68
CA GLU A 55 -7.01 15.11 10.35
C GLU A 55 -7.01 14.60 8.90
N GLY A 56 -6.26 15.26 8.01
CA GLY A 56 -6.26 14.92 6.58
C GLY A 56 -5.39 13.71 6.23
N ASN A 57 -5.52 13.25 4.99
CA ASN A 57 -4.82 12.06 4.48
C ASN A 57 -3.39 12.33 3.98
N CYS A 58 -2.81 13.50 4.26
CA CYS A 58 -1.41 13.76 3.92
C CYS A 58 -0.50 12.95 4.84
N LEU A 59 0.12 11.91 4.30
CA LEU A 59 1.04 11.00 5.00
C LEU A 59 2.49 11.17 4.53
N VAL A 60 2.67 11.72 3.33
CA VAL A 60 3.96 11.95 2.71
C VAL A 60 3.97 13.29 1.97
N LEU A 61 5.11 13.97 2.01
CA LEU A 61 5.39 15.11 1.16
C LEU A 61 6.52 14.77 0.20
N PHE A 62 6.20 14.85 -1.09
CA PHE A 62 7.16 14.78 -2.18
C PHE A 62 7.49 16.20 -2.67
N PRO A 63 8.75 16.53 -2.96
CA PRO A 63 9.14 17.84 -3.47
C PRO A 63 8.39 18.17 -4.77
N GLU A 64 8.10 17.19 -5.61
CA GLU A 64 7.32 17.31 -6.85
C GLU A 64 5.88 17.78 -6.64
N SER A 65 5.34 17.60 -5.42
CA SER A 65 3.99 18.05 -5.05
C SER A 65 3.95 19.53 -4.63
N VAL A 66 5.12 20.16 -4.48
CA VAL A 66 5.26 21.58 -4.17
C VAL A 66 5.26 22.38 -5.48
N ALA A 67 4.38 23.38 -5.56
CA ALA A 67 4.35 24.29 -6.69
C ALA A 67 5.59 25.19 -6.66
N THR A 68 6.53 24.95 -7.58
CA THR A 68 7.78 25.70 -7.74
C THR A 68 7.82 26.42 -9.08
N ALA A 69 8.69 27.44 -9.20
CA ALA A 69 8.84 28.20 -10.44
C ALA A 69 9.37 27.36 -11.62
N GLN A 70 10.14 26.30 -11.31
CA GLN A 70 10.65 25.31 -12.26
C GLN A 70 10.13 23.93 -11.88
N LYS A 71 9.90 23.06 -12.87
CA LYS A 71 9.48 21.67 -12.62
C LYS A 71 10.58 20.93 -11.88
N ILE A 72 10.22 20.26 -10.78
CA ILE A 72 11.11 19.31 -10.09
C ILE A 72 11.02 17.99 -10.87
N ASP A 73 12.15 17.54 -11.39
CA ASP A 73 12.27 16.33 -12.22
C ASP A 73 13.01 15.18 -11.51
N LYS A 74 13.41 15.39 -10.24
CA LYS A 74 14.10 14.41 -9.41
C LYS A 74 13.60 14.43 -7.97
N GLN A 75 13.39 13.24 -7.42
CA GLN A 75 13.03 13.05 -6.03
C GLN A 75 14.27 13.17 -5.14
N ALA A 76 14.57 14.39 -4.70
CA ALA A 76 15.74 14.67 -3.85
C ALA A 76 15.55 14.24 -2.39
N PHE A 77 14.29 14.20 -1.93
CA PHE A 77 13.90 13.72 -0.61
C PHE A 77 12.41 13.36 -0.62
N ALA A 78 11.95 12.66 0.41
CA ALA A 78 10.53 12.58 0.75
C ALA A 78 10.38 12.63 2.27
N LEU A 79 9.32 13.28 2.76
CA LEU A 79 9.06 13.38 4.20
C LEU A 79 7.86 12.52 4.56
N PHE A 80 8.07 11.44 5.32
CA PHE A 80 7.01 10.54 5.75
C PHE A 80 6.60 10.82 7.19
N PHE A 81 5.31 11.09 7.41
CA PHE A 81 4.73 11.43 8.71
C PHE A 81 4.23 10.16 9.41
N PHE A 82 5.15 9.22 9.69
CA PHE A 82 4.79 7.91 10.23
C PHE A 82 4.10 7.96 11.60
N SER A 83 4.28 9.04 12.36
CA SER A 83 3.59 9.25 13.64
C SER A 83 2.06 9.29 13.55
N LYS A 84 1.50 9.50 12.34
CA LYS A 84 0.05 9.51 12.11
C LYS A 84 -0.55 8.10 12.04
N PHE A 85 0.25 7.09 11.77
CA PHE A 85 -0.26 5.74 11.51
C PHE A 85 -0.74 5.02 12.77
N PHE A 86 -0.35 5.45 13.98
CA PHE A 86 -0.85 4.83 15.20
C PHE A 86 -2.38 4.91 15.30
N ASP A 87 -2.93 6.11 15.19
CA ASP A 87 -4.37 6.31 15.31
C ASP A 87 -5.09 5.71 14.08
N ILE A 88 -4.58 5.95 12.87
CA ILE A 88 -5.15 5.37 11.63
C ILE A 88 -5.21 3.84 11.69
N TYR A 89 -4.14 3.19 12.17
CA TYR A 89 -4.09 1.74 12.21
C TYR A 89 -5.06 1.19 13.25
N ASN A 90 -5.04 1.72 14.47
CA ASN A 90 -5.88 1.21 15.56
C ASN A 90 -7.36 1.55 15.39
N GLU A 91 -7.68 2.75 14.93
CA GLU A 91 -9.08 3.22 14.84
C GLU A 91 -9.77 2.79 13.53
N GLN A 92 -9.00 2.47 12.48
CA GLN A 92 -9.57 2.13 11.17
C GLN A 92 -9.18 0.72 10.72
N THR A 93 -7.88 0.42 10.66
CA THR A 93 -7.40 -0.83 10.05
C THR A 93 -7.76 -2.04 10.90
N ILE A 94 -7.47 -1.99 12.21
CA ILE A 94 -7.79 -3.07 13.15
C ILE A 94 -9.30 -3.30 13.19
N VAL A 95 -10.11 -2.24 13.24
CA VAL A 95 -11.58 -2.34 13.28
C VAL A 95 -12.11 -3.09 12.06
N GLU A 96 -11.64 -2.75 10.85
CA GLU A 96 -12.05 -3.45 9.63
C GLU A 96 -11.51 -4.88 9.56
N ALA A 97 -10.26 -5.10 9.96
CA ALA A 97 -9.66 -6.42 10.00
C ALA A 97 -10.44 -7.35 10.95
N GLU A 98 -10.82 -6.87 12.13
CA GLU A 98 -11.64 -7.65 13.08
C GLU A 98 -13.05 -7.91 12.57
N ARG A 99 -13.68 -6.92 11.90
CA ARG A 99 -14.99 -7.10 11.28
C ARG A 99 -14.97 -8.20 10.21
N LEU A 100 -13.90 -8.27 9.42
CA LEU A 100 -13.80 -9.18 8.30
C LEU A 100 -13.23 -10.55 8.68
N LEU A 101 -12.20 -10.59 9.52
CA LEU A 101 -11.50 -11.82 9.91
C LEU A 101 -12.09 -12.45 11.18
N GLY A 102 -12.79 -11.68 12.01
CA GLY A 102 -13.26 -12.10 13.33
C GLY A 102 -12.17 -11.93 14.38
N ARG A 103 -12.51 -11.25 15.48
CA ARG A 103 -11.55 -10.90 16.55
C ARG A 103 -10.84 -12.12 17.17
N ASP A 104 -11.57 -13.22 17.34
CA ASP A 104 -11.08 -14.45 17.96
C ASP A 104 -10.63 -15.51 16.92
N SER A 105 -10.63 -15.16 15.63
CA SER A 105 -10.19 -16.06 14.57
C SER A 105 -8.67 -16.17 14.51
N LYS A 106 -8.17 -17.23 13.88
CA LYS A 106 -6.75 -17.33 13.55
C LYS A 106 -6.40 -16.30 12.49
N PHE A 107 -5.54 -15.36 12.85
CA PHE A 107 -4.93 -14.40 11.92
C PHE A 107 -3.76 -15.03 11.17
N LEU A 108 -3.06 -14.24 10.36
CA LEU A 108 -1.99 -14.68 9.47
C LEU A 108 -0.91 -15.52 10.17
N PHE A 109 -0.55 -15.16 11.40
CA PHE A 109 0.48 -15.83 12.21
C PHE A 109 -0.08 -16.45 13.50
N GLY A 110 -1.35 -16.87 13.46
CA GLY A 110 -2.07 -17.44 14.60
C GLY A 110 -2.83 -16.39 15.41
N GLN A 111 -2.16 -15.29 15.77
CA GLN A 111 -2.76 -14.09 16.36
C GLN A 111 -2.33 -12.84 15.60
N LEU A 112 -3.05 -11.75 15.78
CA LEU A 112 -2.69 -10.45 15.19
C LEU A 112 -1.52 -9.85 15.97
N SER A 113 -0.31 -9.95 15.42
CA SER A 113 0.94 -9.57 16.09
C SER A 113 1.07 -8.07 16.27
N SER A 114 0.51 -7.30 15.34
CA SER A 114 0.45 -5.85 15.36
C SER A 114 -0.56 -5.28 16.35
N ARG A 115 -1.29 -6.15 17.08
CA ARG A 115 -2.30 -5.74 18.05
C ARG A 115 -1.59 -5.22 19.31
N ASN A 116 -2.09 -4.10 19.85
CA ASN A 116 -1.59 -3.49 21.09
C ASN A 116 -0.11 -3.05 21.04
N LEU A 117 0.47 -2.85 19.86
CA LEU A 117 1.76 -2.17 19.74
C LEU A 117 1.66 -0.77 20.37
N SER A 118 2.73 -0.33 21.04
CA SER A 118 2.79 1.05 21.53
C SER A 118 2.87 2.04 20.37
N LYS A 119 2.66 3.34 20.65
CA LYS A 119 2.80 4.40 19.65
C LYS A 119 4.22 4.47 19.07
N ASP A 120 5.23 4.25 19.90
CA ASP A 120 6.62 4.20 19.45
C ASP A 120 6.91 2.93 18.64
N ASP A 121 6.38 1.77 19.04
CA ASP A 121 6.54 0.55 18.24
C ASP A 121 5.89 0.69 16.85
N VAL A 122 4.65 1.21 16.78
CA VAL A 122 3.99 1.45 15.48
C VAL A 122 4.83 2.41 14.63
N TYR A 123 5.40 3.45 15.23
CA TYR A 123 6.29 4.37 14.54
C TYR A 123 7.51 3.64 13.95
N ASP A 124 8.21 2.83 14.76
CA ASP A 124 9.40 2.09 14.34
C ASP A 124 9.07 1.06 13.24
N VAL A 125 7.98 0.30 13.40
CA VAL A 125 7.48 -0.64 12.39
C VAL A 125 7.20 0.08 11.06
N ARG A 126 6.63 1.29 11.10
CA ARG A 126 6.34 2.09 9.91
C ARG A 126 7.58 2.64 9.23
N CYS A 127 8.58 3.04 10.00
CA CYS A 127 9.88 3.45 9.45
C CYS A 127 10.53 2.30 8.69
N LEU A 128 10.54 1.09 9.28
CA LEU A 128 11.05 -0.11 8.62
C LEU A 128 10.24 -0.48 7.38
N TRP A 129 8.91 -0.49 7.47
CA TRP A 129 8.04 -0.74 6.31
C TRP A 129 8.34 0.25 5.18
N GLY A 130 8.42 1.54 5.48
CA GLY A 130 8.76 2.58 4.50
C GLY A 130 10.09 2.28 3.81
N TYR A 131 11.10 1.86 4.57
CA TYR A 131 12.42 1.51 4.03
C TYR A 131 12.38 0.30 3.08
N TYR A 132 11.73 -0.80 3.48
CA TYR A 132 11.62 -1.99 2.63
C TYR A 132 10.75 -1.75 1.38
N HIS A 133 9.67 -0.98 1.52
CA HIS A 133 8.79 -0.60 0.42
C HIS A 133 9.55 0.30 -0.57
N ASP A 134 10.25 1.32 -0.09
CA ASP A 134 11.08 2.18 -0.92
C ASP A 134 12.21 1.40 -1.62
N TYR A 135 12.89 0.50 -0.91
CA TYR A 135 13.85 -0.42 -1.54
C TYR A 135 13.19 -1.22 -2.68
N ALA A 136 12.01 -1.78 -2.46
CA ALA A 136 11.34 -2.61 -3.45
C ALA A 136 10.97 -1.85 -4.75
N HIS A 137 10.73 -0.54 -4.69
CA HIS A 137 10.59 0.31 -5.90
C HIS A 137 11.84 0.33 -6.79
N HIS A 138 13.02 0.08 -6.21
CA HIS A 138 14.30 0.09 -6.91
C HIS A 138 14.71 -1.30 -7.44
N THR A 139 13.77 -2.26 -7.42
CA THR A 139 14.00 -3.66 -7.83
C THR A 139 13.17 -4.05 -9.06
N GLY A 140 13.52 -5.21 -9.63
CA GLY A 140 12.84 -5.80 -10.77
C GLY A 140 13.33 -5.25 -12.13
N PRO A 141 12.71 -5.71 -13.24
CA PRO A 141 13.14 -5.36 -14.60
C PRO A 141 12.96 -3.88 -14.95
N ARG A 142 11.98 -3.21 -14.31
CA ARG A 142 11.67 -1.79 -14.58
C ARG A 142 11.52 -0.99 -13.27
N PRO A 143 12.62 -0.66 -12.58
CA PRO A 143 12.62 0.11 -11.34
C PRO A 143 11.97 1.49 -11.48
N LEU A 144 11.26 1.96 -10.45
CA LEU A 144 10.49 3.20 -10.45
C LEU A 144 11.35 4.44 -10.68
N ASP A 145 12.48 4.54 -9.98
CA ASP A 145 13.42 5.68 -10.03
C ASP A 145 13.93 5.97 -11.46
N LYS A 146 14.08 4.92 -12.27
CA LYS A 146 14.54 5.01 -13.66
C LYS A 146 13.42 5.16 -14.68
N ASN A 147 12.18 4.88 -14.28
CA ASN A 147 11.04 4.73 -15.18
C ASN A 147 9.79 5.50 -14.72
N LEU A 148 9.98 6.58 -13.95
CA LEU A 148 8.88 7.36 -13.37
C LEU A 148 7.84 7.79 -14.43
N TYR A 149 8.28 8.20 -15.62
CA TYR A 149 7.41 8.69 -16.70
C TYR A 149 6.31 7.70 -17.10
N ILE A 150 6.60 6.39 -17.12
CA ILE A 150 5.63 5.34 -17.49
C ILE A 150 4.89 4.79 -16.27
N LYS A 151 5.55 4.77 -15.11
CA LYS A 151 4.98 4.27 -13.85
C LYS A 151 3.92 5.20 -13.26
N LEU A 152 3.88 6.46 -13.68
CA LEU A 152 2.77 7.38 -13.38
C LEU A 152 1.47 7.06 -14.13
N ASN A 153 1.50 6.18 -15.13
CA ASN A 153 0.27 5.67 -15.75
C ASN A 153 -0.54 4.89 -14.71
N TRP A 154 -1.87 5.07 -14.71
CA TRP A 154 -2.73 4.50 -13.65
C TRP A 154 -2.64 2.97 -13.52
N PHE A 155 -2.61 2.23 -14.63
CA PHE A 155 -2.54 0.77 -14.59
C PHE A 155 -1.13 0.29 -14.22
N ALA A 156 -0.10 0.92 -14.77
CA ALA A 156 1.30 0.60 -14.44
C ALA A 156 1.64 0.91 -12.98
N GLY A 157 1.21 2.07 -12.47
CA GLY A 157 1.41 2.49 -11.10
C GLY A 157 0.69 1.60 -10.09
N LEU A 158 -0.51 1.12 -10.41
CA LEU A 158 -1.20 0.13 -9.57
C LEU A 158 -0.39 -1.17 -9.47
N LEU A 159 0.13 -1.69 -10.58
CA LEU A 159 0.96 -2.91 -10.55
C LEU A 159 2.30 -2.67 -9.84
N GLU A 160 2.87 -1.47 -9.96
CA GLU A 160 4.07 -1.10 -9.22
C GLU A 160 3.84 -1.19 -7.71
N GLU A 161 2.83 -0.50 -7.18
CA GLU A 161 2.47 -0.58 -5.75
C GLU A 161 2.19 -2.03 -5.31
N THR A 162 1.45 -2.77 -6.13
CA THR A 162 1.16 -4.20 -5.88
C THR A 162 2.45 -5.01 -5.75
N LYS A 163 3.38 -4.89 -6.71
CA LYS A 163 4.66 -5.61 -6.70
C LYS A 163 5.48 -5.25 -5.48
N VAL A 164 5.61 -3.96 -5.19
CA VAL A 164 6.48 -3.40 -4.15
C VAL A 164 6.06 -3.84 -2.76
N ASP A 165 4.76 -3.80 -2.47
CA ASP A 165 4.19 -4.33 -1.23
C ASP A 165 4.42 -5.83 -1.08
N LEU A 166 4.22 -6.60 -2.15
CA LEU A 166 4.39 -8.05 -2.12
C LEU A 166 5.86 -8.46 -2.00
N ILE A 167 6.79 -7.71 -2.60
CA ILE A 167 8.23 -7.88 -2.38
C ILE A 167 8.57 -7.61 -0.91
N THR A 168 8.00 -6.55 -0.32
CA THR A 168 8.19 -6.25 1.11
C THR A 168 7.73 -7.42 1.99
N VAL A 169 6.52 -7.93 1.78
CA VAL A 169 5.99 -9.09 2.52
C VAL A 169 6.86 -10.34 2.27
N ARG A 170 7.32 -10.57 1.05
CA ARG A 170 8.21 -11.70 0.72
C ARG A 170 9.51 -11.62 1.51
N ILE A 171 10.15 -10.46 1.61
CA ILE A 171 11.37 -10.25 2.42
C ILE A 171 11.08 -10.59 3.89
N MET A 172 9.95 -10.14 4.43
CA MET A 172 9.57 -10.39 5.83
C MET A 172 9.39 -11.89 6.10
N LEU A 173 8.68 -12.60 5.21
CA LEU A 173 8.39 -14.03 5.35
C LEU A 173 9.61 -14.94 5.10
N GLN A 174 10.64 -14.45 4.41
CA GLN A 174 11.85 -15.21 4.13
C GLN A 174 12.94 -15.03 5.19
N ASN A 175 13.13 -13.79 5.64
CA ASN A 175 14.27 -13.43 6.49
C ASN A 175 13.89 -13.25 7.97
N HIS A 176 12.60 -13.05 8.27
CA HIS A 176 12.10 -12.81 9.62
C HIS A 176 12.87 -11.75 10.44
N PRO A 177 13.16 -10.55 9.88
CA PRO A 177 13.83 -9.48 10.62
C PRO A 177 12.98 -8.97 11.78
N LYS A 178 13.52 -8.04 12.58
CA LYS A 178 12.74 -7.36 13.63
C LYS A 178 11.43 -6.81 13.04
N PHE A 179 10.32 -7.07 13.74
CA PHE A 179 8.96 -6.68 13.36
C PHE A 179 8.41 -7.31 12.07
N TRP A 180 8.96 -8.43 11.59
CA TRP A 180 8.53 -9.04 10.33
C TRP A 180 7.03 -9.39 10.26
N LYS A 181 6.41 -9.80 11.38
CA LYS A 181 4.98 -10.13 11.43
C LYS A 181 4.15 -8.87 11.32
N GLU A 182 4.51 -7.86 12.08
CA GLU A 182 3.82 -6.57 12.17
C GLU A 182 3.88 -5.83 10.83
N ILE A 183 5.04 -5.84 10.16
CA ILE A 183 5.20 -5.27 8.81
C ILE A 183 4.31 -6.01 7.82
N SER A 184 4.32 -7.36 7.85
CA SER A 184 3.49 -8.17 6.95
C SER A 184 1.99 -7.91 7.17
N GLU A 185 1.56 -7.81 8.42
CA GLU A 185 0.18 -7.49 8.78
C GLU A 185 -0.21 -6.06 8.39
N PHE A 186 0.66 -5.07 8.60
CA PHE A 186 0.43 -3.68 8.19
C PHE A 186 0.18 -3.59 6.68
N VAL A 187 1.06 -4.19 5.88
CA VAL A 187 0.92 -4.19 4.42
C VAL A 187 -0.40 -4.86 4.02
N LEU A 188 -0.63 -6.10 4.44
CA LEU A 188 -1.78 -6.86 3.97
C LEU A 188 -3.10 -6.27 4.46
N LEU A 189 -3.22 -5.92 5.75
CA LEU A 189 -4.47 -5.45 6.31
C LEU A 189 -4.85 -4.06 5.82
N GLU A 190 -3.89 -3.15 5.67
CA GLU A 190 -4.22 -1.82 5.14
C GLU A 190 -4.51 -1.84 3.66
N ARG A 191 -3.66 -2.50 2.86
CA ARG A 191 -3.86 -2.60 1.41
C ARG A 191 -5.19 -3.23 1.11
N ILE A 192 -5.48 -4.37 1.75
CA ILE A 192 -6.68 -5.11 1.43
C ILE A 192 -7.92 -4.46 2.06
N PHE A 193 -7.90 -4.00 3.31
CA PHE A 193 -9.13 -3.61 4.02
C PHE A 193 -9.34 -2.12 4.27
N ARG A 194 -8.27 -1.31 4.41
CA ARG A 194 -8.41 0.13 4.68
C ARG A 194 -8.44 0.96 3.41
N TYR A 195 -7.41 0.85 2.57
CA TYR A 195 -7.25 1.75 1.41
C TYR A 195 -8.41 1.76 0.43
N PRO A 196 -9.08 0.63 0.13
CA PRO A 196 -10.20 0.66 -0.81
C PRO A 196 -11.54 1.08 -0.17
N LYS A 197 -11.57 1.41 1.13
CA LYS A 197 -12.78 1.95 1.77
C LYS A 197 -13.07 3.35 1.23
N GLY A 198 -14.31 3.58 0.77
CA GLY A 198 -14.71 4.87 0.18
C GLY A 198 -14.21 5.11 -1.25
N SER A 199 -13.71 4.07 -1.94
CA SER A 199 -13.22 4.17 -3.31
C SER A 199 -14.33 4.25 -4.37
N ASP A 200 -15.61 4.25 -3.96
CA ASP A 200 -16.78 4.43 -4.83
C ASP A 200 -16.79 5.82 -5.50
N GLN A 201 -16.12 6.80 -4.88
CA GLN A 201 -16.03 8.17 -5.38
C GLN A 201 -14.69 8.48 -6.08
N TYR A 202 -13.56 8.01 -5.52
CA TYR A 202 -12.22 8.28 -6.05
C TYR A 202 -11.35 7.02 -5.99
N MET A 203 -10.95 6.49 -7.15
CA MET A 203 -10.14 5.27 -7.26
C MET A 203 -8.65 5.58 -7.42
N THR A 204 -7.94 5.62 -6.30
CA THR A 204 -6.48 5.78 -6.27
C THR A 204 -5.74 4.48 -6.63
N PHE A 205 -4.43 4.55 -6.85
CA PHE A 205 -3.59 3.37 -7.05
C PHE A 205 -3.65 2.44 -5.83
N ASP A 206 -3.59 3.01 -4.61
CA ASP A 206 -3.63 2.24 -3.37
C ASP A 206 -4.95 1.47 -3.21
N ALA A 207 -6.08 2.13 -3.49
CA ALA A 207 -7.40 1.50 -3.44
C ALA A 207 -7.53 0.39 -4.50
N GLY A 208 -7.08 0.66 -5.73
CA GLY A 208 -7.06 -0.33 -6.80
C GLY A 208 -6.17 -1.54 -6.49
N THR A 209 -5.00 -1.30 -5.89
CA THR A 209 -4.06 -2.33 -5.43
C THR A 209 -4.72 -3.27 -4.44
N GLY A 210 -5.42 -2.71 -3.44
CA GLY A 210 -6.16 -3.50 -2.46
C GLY A 210 -7.25 -4.38 -3.04
N ILE A 211 -8.04 -3.84 -3.98
CA ILE A 211 -9.11 -4.58 -4.66
C ILE A 211 -8.52 -5.70 -5.53
N LEU A 212 -7.45 -5.41 -6.28
CA LEU A 212 -6.74 -6.40 -7.09
C LEU A 212 -6.21 -7.55 -6.23
N LEU A 213 -5.51 -7.22 -5.14
CA LEU A 213 -4.99 -8.21 -4.21
C LEU A 213 -6.12 -9.06 -3.61
N PHE A 214 -7.21 -8.44 -3.15
CA PHE A 214 -8.35 -9.18 -2.60
C PHE A 214 -8.90 -10.21 -3.60
N GLU A 215 -9.16 -9.83 -4.85
CA GLU A 215 -9.69 -10.74 -5.87
C GLU A 215 -8.72 -11.89 -6.17
N ILE A 216 -7.43 -11.59 -6.36
CA ILE A 216 -6.43 -12.61 -6.68
C ILE A 216 -6.28 -13.60 -5.51
N LEU A 217 -6.25 -13.11 -4.27
CA LEU A 217 -6.12 -13.95 -3.08
C LEU A 217 -7.34 -14.84 -2.86
N MET A 218 -8.55 -14.30 -3.04
CA MET A 218 -9.81 -15.07 -2.95
C MET A 218 -9.88 -16.17 -4.02
N ARG A 219 -9.56 -15.83 -5.27
CA ARG A 219 -9.59 -16.77 -6.39
C ARG A 219 -8.59 -17.92 -6.20
N ASN A 220 -7.40 -17.62 -5.69
CA ASN A 220 -6.35 -18.61 -5.45
C ASN A 220 -6.45 -19.30 -4.07
N LYS A 221 -7.51 -19.04 -3.31
CA LYS A 221 -7.74 -19.61 -1.97
C LYS A 221 -6.64 -19.28 -0.95
N ALA A 222 -5.90 -18.19 -1.16
CA ALA A 222 -4.98 -17.63 -0.16
C ALA A 222 -5.72 -16.78 0.87
N LEU A 223 -6.89 -16.25 0.50
CA LEU A 223 -7.91 -15.70 1.39
C LEU A 223 -9.18 -16.54 1.19
N ILE A 224 -9.75 -17.07 2.26
CA ILE A 224 -10.92 -17.96 2.19
C ILE A 224 -12.01 -17.48 3.13
N GLU A 225 -13.26 -17.75 2.76
CA GLU A 225 -14.40 -17.58 3.65
C GLU A 225 -14.56 -18.85 4.51
N THR A 226 -14.66 -18.63 5.81
CA THR A 226 -14.93 -19.65 6.81
C THR A 226 -16.43 -19.94 6.85
N GLY A 227 -16.81 -21.09 7.41
CA GLY A 227 -18.23 -21.44 7.61
C GLY A 227 -19.00 -20.49 8.55
N ARG A 228 -18.32 -19.52 9.19
CA ARG A 228 -18.92 -18.50 10.07
C ARG A 228 -19.04 -17.13 9.39
N GLY A 229 -18.78 -17.06 8.08
CA GLY A 229 -18.82 -15.81 7.31
C GLY A 229 -17.59 -14.91 7.50
N TYR A 230 -16.61 -15.28 8.32
CA TYR A 230 -15.33 -14.57 8.43
C TYR A 230 -14.37 -14.94 7.31
N LEU A 231 -13.41 -14.07 7.01
CA LEU A 231 -12.28 -14.36 6.14
C LEU A 231 -11.10 -14.94 6.94
N GLN A 232 -10.28 -15.75 6.29
CA GLN A 232 -9.06 -16.30 6.89
C GLN A 232 -7.97 -16.42 5.82
N PHE A 233 -6.73 -16.09 6.19
CA PHE A 233 -5.57 -16.32 5.34
C PHE A 233 -5.09 -17.78 5.43
N ASP A 234 -4.72 -18.34 4.29
CA ASP A 234 -3.89 -19.55 4.21
C ASP A 234 -2.45 -19.09 3.94
N LEU A 235 -1.59 -19.19 4.96
CA LEU A 235 -0.22 -18.65 4.92
C LEU A 235 0.64 -19.32 3.84
N GLU A 236 0.49 -20.63 3.64
CA GLU A 236 1.29 -21.35 2.64
C GLU A 236 0.84 -21.01 1.23
N ARG A 237 -0.47 -20.92 0.99
CA ARG A 237 -0.99 -20.42 -0.29
C ARG A 237 -0.65 -18.97 -0.51
N LEU A 238 -0.67 -18.13 0.53
CA LEU A 238 -0.31 -16.72 0.43
C LEU A 238 1.12 -16.56 -0.10
N LYS A 239 2.11 -17.29 0.45
CA LYS A 239 3.50 -17.26 -0.03
C LYS A 239 3.62 -17.62 -1.52
N GLN A 240 2.87 -18.63 -1.96
CA GLN A 240 2.84 -19.06 -3.37
C GLN A 240 2.22 -18.00 -4.27
N VAL A 241 1.07 -17.44 -3.87
CA VAL A 241 0.36 -16.42 -4.65
C VAL A 241 1.13 -15.11 -4.71
N ILE A 242 1.79 -14.69 -3.62
CA ILE A 242 2.71 -13.55 -3.61
C ILE A 242 3.78 -13.73 -4.70
N SER A 243 4.42 -14.90 -4.73
CA SER A 243 5.49 -15.19 -5.69
C SER A 243 4.97 -15.15 -7.13
N LEU A 244 3.78 -15.71 -7.37
CA LEU A 244 3.13 -15.69 -8.69
C LEU A 244 2.83 -14.27 -9.17
N ILE A 245 2.22 -13.44 -8.32
CA ILE A 245 1.88 -12.05 -8.71
C ILE A 245 3.14 -11.25 -9.04
N ILE A 246 4.21 -11.39 -8.24
CA ILE A 246 5.47 -10.68 -8.51
C ILE A 246 6.03 -11.11 -9.87
N VAL A 247 6.09 -12.42 -10.15
CA VAL A 247 6.59 -12.95 -11.44
C VAL A 247 5.75 -12.45 -12.62
N ASP A 248 4.42 -12.46 -12.49
CA ASP A 248 3.53 -11.95 -13.55
C ASP A 248 3.80 -10.48 -13.85
N ILE A 249 3.94 -9.64 -12.82
CA ILE A 249 4.18 -8.20 -12.98
C ILE A 249 5.58 -7.95 -13.54
N GLU A 250 6.61 -8.64 -13.04
CA GLU A 250 7.99 -8.50 -13.55
C GLU A 250 8.09 -8.94 -15.02
N ALA A 251 7.33 -9.97 -15.44
CA ALA A 251 7.27 -10.38 -16.84
C ALA A 251 6.68 -9.27 -17.74
N LEU A 252 5.67 -8.54 -17.27
CA LEU A 252 5.13 -7.38 -17.97
C LEU A 252 6.14 -6.22 -18.00
N GLU A 253 6.86 -6.00 -16.91
CA GLU A 253 7.86 -4.93 -16.81
C GLU A 253 9.04 -5.09 -17.78
N ALA A 254 9.36 -6.34 -18.15
CA ALA A 254 10.42 -6.68 -19.10
C ALA A 254 10.05 -6.41 -20.57
N LEU A 255 8.79 -6.08 -20.87
CA LEU A 255 8.32 -5.73 -22.21
C LEU A 255 8.71 -4.29 -22.58
N ASP A 256 8.59 -3.95 -23.85
CA ASP A 256 8.64 -2.55 -24.30
C ASP A 256 7.48 -1.72 -23.73
N ASP A 257 7.56 -0.39 -23.86
CA ASP A 257 6.64 0.54 -23.22
C ASP A 257 5.18 0.34 -23.63
N ASP A 258 4.91 0.11 -24.91
CA ASP A 258 3.55 -0.04 -25.43
C ASP A 258 2.94 -1.37 -24.98
N ALA A 259 3.72 -2.45 -25.08
CA ALA A 259 3.30 -3.78 -24.64
C ALA A 259 3.13 -3.84 -23.10
N TYR A 260 3.99 -3.17 -22.33
CA TYR A 260 3.86 -3.07 -20.88
C TYR A 260 2.56 -2.36 -20.48
N LEU A 261 2.24 -1.22 -21.08
CA LEU A 261 1.02 -0.46 -20.78
C LEU A 261 -0.25 -1.23 -21.15
N ALA A 262 -0.26 -1.89 -22.31
CA ALA A 262 -1.37 -2.73 -22.72
C ALA A 262 -1.53 -3.94 -21.77
N GLY A 263 -0.44 -4.64 -21.49
CA GLY A 263 -0.42 -5.79 -20.61
C GLY A 263 -0.82 -5.45 -19.16
N ALA A 264 -0.39 -4.31 -18.62
CA ALA A 264 -0.78 -3.86 -17.29
C ALA A 264 -2.29 -3.62 -17.19
N LYS A 265 -2.87 -2.96 -18.21
CA LYS A 265 -4.31 -2.74 -18.30
C LYS A 265 -5.07 -4.06 -18.41
N ASP A 266 -4.61 -4.97 -19.27
CA ASP A 266 -5.24 -6.26 -19.47
C ASP A 266 -5.15 -7.13 -18.22
N TYR A 267 -4.02 -7.13 -17.51
CA TYR A 267 -3.86 -7.84 -16.23
C TYR A 267 -4.93 -7.39 -15.22
N ILE A 268 -5.11 -6.08 -15.06
CA ILE A 268 -6.10 -5.53 -14.13
C ILE A 268 -7.52 -5.88 -14.59
N GLN A 269 -7.84 -5.74 -15.87
CA GLN A 269 -9.19 -6.01 -16.39
C GLN A 269 -9.54 -7.49 -16.44
N ASN A 270 -8.56 -8.39 -16.59
CA ASN A 270 -8.78 -9.83 -16.51
C ASN A 270 -9.06 -10.28 -15.07
N ASN A 271 -8.54 -9.56 -14.07
CA ASN A 271 -8.78 -9.83 -12.67
C ASN A 271 -10.05 -9.15 -12.12
N LEU A 272 -10.31 -7.91 -12.53
CA LEU A 272 -11.36 -7.04 -11.97
C LEU A 272 -12.54 -6.80 -12.93
N GLY A 273 -12.50 -7.37 -14.13
CA GLY A 273 -13.47 -7.17 -15.18
C GLY A 273 -13.28 -5.87 -15.97
N LYS A 274 -13.67 -5.89 -17.25
CA LYS A 274 -13.63 -4.73 -18.14
C LYS A 274 -14.60 -3.63 -17.68
N PRO A 275 -14.24 -2.34 -17.78
CA PRO A 275 -15.08 -1.25 -17.32
C PRO A 275 -16.41 -1.19 -18.09
N LYS A 276 -17.50 -0.90 -17.37
CA LYS A 276 -18.84 -0.73 -17.96
C LYS A 276 -19.09 0.68 -18.49
N THR A 277 -18.31 1.67 -18.05
CA THR A 277 -18.43 3.07 -18.48
C THR A 277 -17.06 3.63 -18.84
N PRO A 278 -16.96 4.63 -19.72
CA PRO A 278 -15.68 5.27 -20.07
C PRO A 278 -14.96 5.93 -18.88
N LYS A 279 -15.70 6.25 -17.81
CA LYS A 279 -15.14 6.87 -16.59
C LYS A 279 -14.56 5.84 -15.62
N SER A 280 -14.92 4.57 -15.75
CA SER A 280 -14.44 3.49 -14.87
C SER A 280 -13.17 2.85 -15.43
N ARG A 281 -12.26 2.41 -14.55
CA ARG A 281 -11.04 1.68 -14.96
C ARG A 281 -11.29 0.16 -15.10
N PHE A 282 -12.18 -0.39 -14.28
CA PHE A 282 -12.58 -1.80 -14.23
C PHE A 282 -14.02 -1.96 -13.67
N ASN A 283 -14.56 -3.17 -13.66
CA ASN A 283 -15.94 -3.45 -13.22
C ASN A 283 -16.02 -3.69 -11.69
N PHE A 284 -15.88 -2.61 -10.91
CA PHE A 284 -15.86 -2.67 -9.45
C PHE A 284 -17.10 -3.35 -8.84
N SER A 285 -18.31 -3.05 -9.33
CA SER A 285 -19.55 -3.54 -8.71
C SER A 285 -19.74 -5.05 -8.74
N THR A 286 -19.02 -5.76 -9.62
CA THR A 286 -19.04 -7.23 -9.66
C THR A 286 -17.85 -7.88 -8.97
N SER A 287 -16.94 -7.12 -8.37
CA SER A 287 -15.85 -7.69 -7.56
C SER A 287 -16.39 -8.38 -6.30
N TYR A 288 -15.76 -9.46 -5.86
CA TYR A 288 -15.98 -10.01 -4.53
C TYR A 288 -15.70 -8.97 -3.46
N TYR A 289 -14.71 -8.09 -3.65
CA TYR A 289 -14.41 -7.00 -2.72
C TYR A 289 -15.64 -6.09 -2.51
N ALA A 290 -16.25 -5.58 -3.59
CA ALA A 290 -17.42 -4.72 -3.49
C ALA A 290 -18.58 -5.40 -2.77
N ARG A 291 -18.82 -6.69 -3.03
CA ARG A 291 -19.87 -7.45 -2.34
C ARG A 291 -19.55 -7.71 -0.86
N ARG A 292 -18.34 -8.16 -0.56
CA ARG A 292 -17.99 -8.68 0.76
C ARG A 292 -17.51 -7.61 1.73
N VAL A 293 -16.75 -6.63 1.25
CA VAL A 293 -16.10 -5.63 2.09
C VAL A 293 -16.94 -4.36 2.18
N ILE A 294 -17.45 -3.85 1.04
CA ILE A 294 -18.26 -2.62 0.98
C ILE A 294 -19.75 -2.89 1.20
N GLY A 295 -20.32 -3.87 0.49
CA GLY A 295 -21.77 -4.15 0.50
C GLY A 295 -22.34 -4.62 1.83
N GLY A 296 -21.47 -4.94 2.80
CA GLY A 296 -21.84 -5.52 4.08
C GLY A 296 -22.35 -6.97 3.91
N LEU A 297 -22.03 -7.82 4.87
CA LEU A 297 -22.94 -8.94 5.12
C LEU A 297 -24.18 -8.32 5.77
N ASN A 298 -25.33 -8.39 5.11
CA ASN A 298 -26.62 -8.30 5.80
C ASN A 298 -26.74 -9.57 6.65
N HIS A 299 -26.11 -9.58 7.83
CA HIS A 299 -26.27 -10.60 8.86
C HIS A 299 -26.64 -9.91 10.16
#